data_AF-A0A533SKJ9-F1
#
_entry.id   AF-A0A533SKJ9-F1
#
_cell.length_a   1.000
_cell.length_b   1.000
_cell.length_c   1.000
_cell.angle_alpha   90.00
_cell.angle_beta   90.00
_cell.angle_gamma   90.00
#
_symmetry.space_group_name_H-M   'P 1'
#
loop_
_entity.id
_entity.type
_entity.pdbx_description
1 polymer ?
#
loop_
_entity_poly.entity_id
_entity_poly.type
_entity_poly.pdbx_seq_one_letter_code
_entity_poly.pdbx_strand_id
1 'polypeptide(L)'
;MSAEEMHLRVYASRSELWVGEELRETYVEGRQSQQAAANSQRIAAAFRRGFLKDLISECLEDPDTVDDLEIAEDHLKLITELTDGVNANSGRALVGLAVLQMAVKAVCPEQCIRLHKGGGRTGTFGWRDGISMRSLDAEYITPTLREYGLLNLNQFGFMMTRTLAENYPYSRHYKAEIKGPRAQWLQLVDLIDSGELDAETALRVLVARLANRADAFKGLADQTLQFVDCAIASDE
;
A
#
# COMPACT_ATOMS: atom_id res chain seq x y z
N MET A 1 -9.00 -30.15 -10.58
CA MET A 1 -7.54 -29.90 -10.55
C MET A 1 -7.20 -29.47 -9.14
N SER A 2 -6.32 -30.17 -8.43
CA SER A 2 -5.83 -29.65 -7.14
C SER A 2 -5.09 -28.35 -7.43
N ALA A 3 -5.43 -27.27 -6.73
CA ALA A 3 -4.60 -26.08 -6.77
C ALA A 3 -3.17 -26.50 -6.36
N GLU A 4 -2.18 -26.23 -7.21
CA GLU A 4 -0.79 -26.53 -6.89
C GLU A 4 -0.39 -25.77 -5.63
N GLU A 5 0.23 -26.47 -4.69
CA GLU A 5 0.61 -25.90 -3.39
C GLU A 5 1.67 -24.81 -3.61
N MET A 6 1.41 -23.61 -3.09
CA MET A 6 2.40 -22.54 -3.04
C MET A 6 3.20 -22.67 -1.73
N HIS A 7 4.52 -22.48 -1.79
CA HIS A 7 5.37 -22.47 -0.59
C HIS A 7 6.60 -21.58 -0.76
N LEU A 8 7.15 -21.14 0.39
CA LEU A 8 8.38 -20.35 0.46
C LEU A 8 9.52 -21.21 1.02
N ARG A 9 10.60 -21.39 0.25
CA ARG A 9 11.85 -22.00 0.73
C ARG A 9 12.81 -20.90 1.17
N VAL A 10 13.25 -20.96 2.42
CA VAL A 10 14.15 -19.95 3.01
C VAL A 10 15.55 -20.54 3.14
N TYR A 11 16.52 -19.85 2.56
CA TYR A 11 17.95 -20.19 2.59
C TYR A 11 18.73 -19.07 3.29
N ALA A 12 20.00 -19.32 3.59
CA ALA A 12 20.84 -18.37 4.32
C ALA A 12 21.08 -17.02 3.59
N SER A 13 20.86 -16.96 2.28
CA SER A 13 21.14 -15.77 1.46
C SER A 13 20.02 -15.40 0.49
N ARG A 14 18.88 -16.10 0.56
CA ARG A 14 17.76 -15.89 -0.36
C ARG A 14 16.49 -16.57 0.14
N SER A 15 15.36 -16.11 -0.34
CA SER A 15 14.09 -16.83 -0.28
C SER A 15 13.61 -17.16 -1.68
N GLU A 16 12.98 -18.31 -1.87
CA GLU A 16 12.44 -18.75 -3.15
C GLU A 16 10.94 -19.03 -3.01
N LEU A 17 10.13 -18.42 -3.87
CA LEU A 17 8.69 -18.67 -3.97
C LEU A 17 8.43 -19.72 -5.03
N TRP A 18 7.74 -20.80 -4.65
CA TRP A 18 7.44 -21.93 -5.52
C TRP A 18 5.92 -22.11 -5.62
N VAL A 19 5.46 -22.58 -6.78
CA VAL A 19 4.08 -23.06 -7.01
C VAL A 19 4.20 -24.47 -7.58
N GLY A 20 3.77 -25.46 -6.79
CA GLY A 20 4.05 -26.86 -7.09
C GLY A 20 5.57 -27.09 -7.19
N GLU A 21 6.01 -27.56 -8.35
CA GLU A 21 7.44 -27.77 -8.65
C GLU A 21 8.06 -26.61 -9.45
N GLU A 22 7.32 -25.55 -9.74
CA GLU A 22 7.79 -24.40 -10.51
C GLU A 22 8.34 -23.31 -9.57
N LEU A 23 9.61 -22.94 -9.77
CA LEU A 23 10.20 -21.76 -9.14
C LEU A 23 9.61 -20.49 -9.78
N ARG A 24 8.81 -19.75 -9.02
CA ARG A 24 8.22 -18.48 -9.48
C ARG A 24 9.19 -17.32 -9.35
N GLU A 25 9.82 -17.18 -8.19
CA GLU A 25 10.64 -16.01 -7.91
C GLU A 25 11.74 -16.30 -6.88
N THR A 26 12.88 -15.62 -7.01
CA THR A 26 13.99 -15.69 -6.06
C THR A 26 14.29 -14.30 -5.52
N TYR A 27 14.18 -14.15 -4.20
CA TYR A 27 14.48 -12.93 -3.46
C TYR A 27 15.86 -13.05 -2.82
N VAL A 28 16.84 -12.33 -3.36
CA VAL A 28 18.23 -12.40 -2.87
C VAL A 28 18.44 -11.43 -1.72
N GLU A 29 19.04 -11.91 -0.63
CA GLU A 29 19.44 -11.08 0.50
C GLU A 29 20.82 -10.46 0.26
N GLY A 30 21.03 -9.27 0.81
CA GLY A 30 22.32 -8.59 0.81
C GLY A 30 22.22 -7.11 0.47
N ARG A 31 23.36 -6.56 0.03
CA ARG A 31 23.49 -5.16 -0.34
C ARG A 31 22.59 -4.84 -1.53
N GLN A 32 21.90 -3.70 -1.46
CA GLN A 32 21.06 -3.20 -2.54
C GLN A 32 21.81 -3.17 -3.89
N SER A 33 21.17 -3.65 -4.94
CA SER A 33 21.67 -3.63 -6.31
C SER A 33 21.73 -2.22 -6.86
N GLN A 34 22.55 -2.00 -7.89
CA GLN A 34 22.61 -0.71 -8.58
C GLN A 34 21.26 -0.35 -9.21
N GLN A 35 20.55 -1.34 -9.76
CA GLN A 35 19.22 -1.14 -10.33
C GLN A 35 18.22 -0.70 -9.26
N ALA A 36 18.12 -1.42 -8.13
CA ALA A 36 17.21 -1.03 -7.05
C ALA A 36 17.56 0.33 -6.44
N ALA A 37 18.85 0.69 -6.38
CA ALA A 37 19.29 2.01 -5.97
C ALA A 37 18.85 3.11 -6.97
N ALA A 38 19.00 2.87 -8.28
CA ALA A 38 18.55 3.79 -9.32
C ALA A 38 17.02 3.96 -9.30
N ASN A 39 16.27 2.85 -9.17
CA ASN A 39 14.83 2.84 -9.01
C ASN A 39 14.41 3.67 -7.78
N SER A 40 15.05 3.45 -6.63
CA SER A 40 14.78 4.19 -5.40
C SER A 40 14.99 5.70 -5.57
N GLN A 41 16.00 6.12 -6.33
CA GLN A 41 16.24 7.53 -6.62
C GLN A 41 15.16 8.10 -7.55
N ARG A 42 14.75 7.36 -8.58
CA ARG A 42 13.67 7.75 -9.50
C ARG A 42 12.35 7.94 -8.76
N ILE A 43 11.99 6.98 -7.91
CA ILE A 43 10.78 7.01 -7.08
C ILE A 43 10.80 8.22 -6.14
N ALA A 44 11.88 8.40 -5.37
CA ALA A 44 12.00 9.53 -4.45
C ALA A 44 11.94 10.88 -5.19
N ALA A 45 12.54 10.98 -6.39
CA ALA A 45 12.48 12.18 -7.19
C ALA A 45 11.06 12.48 -7.70
N ALA A 46 10.30 11.47 -8.11
CA ALA A 46 8.89 11.64 -8.51
C ALA A 46 8.02 12.06 -7.32
N PHE A 47 8.17 11.40 -6.17
CA PHE A 47 7.40 11.75 -4.96
C PHE A 47 7.71 13.15 -4.46
N ARG A 48 8.99 13.55 -4.49
CA ARG A 48 9.40 14.92 -4.14
C ARG A 48 8.82 15.98 -5.07
N ARG A 49 8.62 15.64 -6.35
CA ARG A 49 7.99 16.56 -7.33
C ARG A 49 6.48 16.69 -7.17
N GLY A 50 5.85 15.93 -6.27
CA GLY A 50 4.43 16.05 -6.01
C GLY A 50 3.58 14.90 -6.54
N PHE A 51 4.17 13.83 -7.12
CA PHE A 51 3.42 12.75 -7.78
C PHE A 51 2.12 12.31 -7.06
N LEU A 52 2.21 12.00 -5.76
CA LEU A 52 1.03 11.55 -5.01
C LEU A 52 0.03 12.70 -4.74
N LYS A 53 0.51 13.92 -4.52
CA LYS A 53 -0.34 15.10 -4.33
C LYS A 53 -1.10 15.43 -5.61
N ASP A 54 -0.40 15.44 -6.73
CA ASP A 54 -0.97 15.73 -8.05
C ASP A 54 -2.05 14.70 -8.39
N LEU A 55 -1.75 13.41 -8.22
CA LEU A 55 -2.72 12.33 -8.44
C LEU A 55 -3.96 12.46 -7.53
N ILE A 56 -3.76 12.78 -6.23
CA ILE A 56 -4.89 12.98 -5.32
C ILE A 56 -5.72 14.19 -5.75
N SER A 57 -5.09 15.32 -6.07
CA SER A 57 -5.81 16.52 -6.51
C SER A 57 -6.62 16.25 -7.78
N GLU A 58 -6.04 15.57 -8.77
CA GLU A 58 -6.76 15.15 -9.98
C GLU A 58 -8.00 14.31 -9.66
N CYS A 59 -7.87 13.29 -8.78
CA CYS A 59 -9.00 12.47 -8.37
C CYS A 59 -10.08 13.22 -7.59
N LEU A 60 -9.73 14.32 -6.91
CA LEU A 60 -10.67 15.13 -6.13
C LEU A 60 -11.36 16.21 -6.97
N GLU A 61 -10.68 16.74 -7.98
CA GLU A 61 -11.20 17.79 -8.87
C GLU A 61 -12.21 17.25 -9.88
N ASP A 62 -12.01 16.00 -10.34
CA ASP A 62 -12.88 15.35 -11.31
C ASP A 62 -13.24 13.93 -10.84
N PRO A 63 -14.27 13.77 -9.99
CA PRO A 63 -14.68 12.46 -9.49
C PRO A 63 -15.10 11.48 -10.58
N ASP A 64 -15.60 11.99 -11.71
CA ASP A 64 -16.06 11.18 -12.85
C ASP A 64 -14.88 10.49 -13.55
N THR A 65 -13.65 11.02 -13.44
CA THR A 65 -12.43 10.35 -13.97
C THR A 65 -12.20 8.96 -13.41
N VAL A 66 -12.76 8.65 -12.23
CA VAL A 66 -12.62 7.34 -11.59
C VAL A 66 -13.64 6.35 -12.17
N ASP A 67 -14.82 6.83 -12.55
CA ASP A 67 -15.87 6.02 -13.16
C ASP A 67 -15.50 5.63 -14.60
N ASP A 68 -14.66 6.44 -15.26
CA ASP A 68 -14.10 6.16 -16.60
C ASP A 68 -12.90 5.20 -16.57
N LEU A 69 -12.40 4.78 -15.40
CA LEU A 69 -11.27 3.85 -15.31
C LEU A 69 -11.70 2.44 -15.66
N GLU A 70 -11.14 1.89 -16.75
CA GLU A 70 -11.30 0.48 -17.10
C GLU A 70 -10.58 -0.41 -16.06
N ILE A 71 -11.33 -0.93 -15.11
CA ILE A 71 -10.86 -1.90 -14.12
C ILE A 71 -11.77 -3.12 -14.08
N ALA A 72 -11.16 -4.32 -14.05
CA ALA A 72 -11.92 -5.56 -13.91
C ALA A 72 -12.69 -5.58 -12.58
N GLU A 73 -13.93 -6.10 -12.61
CA GLU A 73 -14.82 -6.13 -11.45
C GLU A 73 -14.18 -6.82 -10.23
N ASP A 74 -13.46 -7.92 -10.45
CA ASP A 74 -12.74 -8.63 -9.40
C ASP A 74 -11.60 -7.78 -8.77
N HIS A 75 -10.91 -6.96 -9.57
CA HIS A 75 -9.87 -6.06 -9.07
C HIS A 75 -10.48 -4.90 -8.27
N LEU A 76 -11.57 -4.32 -8.77
CA LEU A 76 -12.33 -3.29 -8.05
C LEU A 76 -12.86 -3.80 -6.71
N LYS A 77 -13.35 -5.05 -6.69
CA LYS A 77 -13.81 -5.71 -5.47
C LYS A 77 -12.69 -5.85 -4.45
N LEU A 78 -11.48 -6.24 -4.87
CA LEU A 78 -10.33 -6.33 -3.96
C LEU A 78 -9.96 -4.99 -3.34
N ILE A 79 -9.93 -3.92 -4.14
CA ILE A 79 -9.66 -2.56 -3.65
C ILE A 79 -10.76 -2.11 -2.69
N THR A 80 -12.02 -2.42 -3.03
CA THR A 80 -13.19 -2.13 -2.20
C THR A 80 -13.08 -2.80 -0.83
N GLU A 81 -12.88 -4.12 -0.80
CA GLU A 81 -12.74 -4.89 0.43
C GLU A 81 -11.51 -4.47 1.26
N LEU A 82 -10.42 -4.05 0.62
CA LEU A 82 -9.26 -3.46 1.29
C LEU A 82 -9.64 -2.16 2.03
N THR A 83 -10.42 -1.28 1.40
CA THR A 83 -10.86 -0.02 2.03
C THR A 83 -11.92 -0.23 3.10
N ASP A 84 -12.87 -1.15 2.88
CA ASP A 84 -13.97 -1.42 3.79
C ASP A 84 -13.50 -2.18 5.04
N GLY A 85 -12.39 -2.92 4.91
CA GLY A 85 -11.71 -3.59 6.02
C GLY A 85 -11.03 -2.64 7.03
N VAL A 86 -11.05 -1.33 6.79
CA VAL A 86 -10.52 -0.32 7.72
C VAL A 86 -11.54 0.00 8.82
N ASN A 87 -11.14 -0.18 10.08
CA ASN A 87 -11.92 0.23 11.24
C ASN A 87 -11.08 1.08 12.21
N ALA A 88 -11.63 1.37 13.39
CA ALA A 88 -10.97 2.17 14.41
C ALA A 88 -9.62 1.57 14.88
N ASN A 89 -9.49 0.24 14.82
CA ASN A 89 -8.40 -0.53 15.46
C ASN A 89 -7.47 -1.24 14.47
N SER A 90 -7.86 -1.39 13.20
CA SER A 90 -7.08 -2.16 12.22
C SER A 90 -7.30 -1.69 10.77
N GLY A 91 -6.44 -2.18 9.86
CA GLY A 91 -6.56 -1.96 8.42
C GLY A 91 -5.85 -0.73 7.86
N ARG A 92 -5.73 0.37 8.62
CA ARG A 92 -5.11 1.63 8.13
C ARG A 92 -3.67 1.44 7.62
N ALA A 93 -2.88 0.65 8.33
CA ALA A 93 -1.50 0.37 7.93
C ALA A 93 -1.41 -0.40 6.60
N LEU A 94 -2.36 -1.31 6.34
CA LEU A 94 -2.43 -2.06 5.08
C LEU A 94 -2.85 -1.17 3.91
N VAL A 95 -3.81 -0.27 4.12
CA VAL A 95 -4.21 0.71 3.10
C VAL A 95 -3.07 1.66 2.78
N GLY A 96 -2.41 2.22 3.80
CA GLY A 96 -1.24 3.09 3.58
C GLY A 96 -0.11 2.38 2.83
N LEU A 97 0.13 1.10 3.16
CA LEU A 97 1.11 0.28 2.45
C LEU A 97 0.71 -0.01 1.01
N ALA A 98 -0.56 -0.29 0.75
CA ALA A 98 -1.07 -0.46 -0.61
C ALA A 98 -0.88 0.82 -1.45
N VAL A 99 -1.20 2.00 -0.90
CA VAL A 99 -0.93 3.29 -1.54
C VAL A 99 0.56 3.43 -1.89
N LEU A 100 1.46 3.15 -0.93
CA LEU A 100 2.91 3.22 -1.18
C LEU A 100 3.33 2.26 -2.29
N GLN A 101 2.87 1.02 -2.26
CA GLN A 101 3.26 0.01 -3.24
C GLN A 101 2.74 0.33 -4.64
N MET A 102 1.48 0.75 -4.76
CA MET A 102 0.90 1.20 -6.04
C MET A 102 1.63 2.44 -6.56
N ALA A 103 1.92 3.44 -5.71
CA ALA A 103 2.66 4.64 -6.11
C ALA A 103 4.09 4.32 -6.56
N VAL A 104 4.78 3.38 -5.88
CA VAL A 104 6.09 2.88 -6.31
C VAL A 104 6.02 2.26 -7.70
N LYS A 105 5.01 1.40 -7.95
CA LYS A 105 4.85 0.71 -9.22
C LYS A 105 4.40 1.61 -10.36
N ALA A 106 3.54 2.58 -10.09
CA ALA A 106 3.14 3.59 -11.07
C ALA A 106 4.36 4.39 -11.58
N VAL A 107 5.27 4.77 -10.67
CA VAL A 107 6.51 5.46 -11.07
C VAL A 107 7.52 4.50 -11.69
N CYS A 108 7.61 3.27 -11.17
CA CYS A 108 8.68 2.33 -11.46
C CYS A 108 8.14 0.89 -11.58
N PRO A 109 7.50 0.52 -12.71
CA PRO A 109 6.81 -0.77 -12.85
C PRO A 109 7.71 -1.99 -12.61
N GLU A 110 9.00 -1.87 -12.92
CA GLU A 110 10.00 -2.92 -12.75
C GLU A 110 10.47 -3.11 -11.30
N GLN A 111 10.18 -2.17 -10.39
CA GLN A 111 10.60 -2.27 -9.00
C GLN A 111 9.75 -3.29 -8.25
N CYS A 112 10.36 -4.32 -7.67
CA CYS A 112 9.66 -5.28 -6.82
C CYS A 112 9.10 -4.57 -5.57
N ILE A 113 7.79 -4.68 -5.36
CA ILE A 113 7.08 -4.07 -4.21
C ILE A 113 6.94 -5.02 -3.02
N ARG A 114 7.42 -6.25 -3.15
CA ARG A 114 7.44 -7.24 -2.05
C ARG A 114 8.58 -7.00 -1.06
N LEU A 115 9.60 -6.27 -1.49
CA LEU A 115 10.90 -6.15 -0.83
C LEU A 115 11.08 -4.76 -0.20
N HIS A 116 10.52 -4.59 1.00
CA HIS A 116 10.41 -3.31 1.70
C HIS A 116 11.67 -2.84 2.46
N LYS A 117 12.76 -3.62 2.42
CA LYS A 117 14.03 -3.35 3.10
C LYS A 117 15.20 -3.31 2.12
N GLY A 118 15.32 -2.22 1.38
CA GLY A 118 16.55 -1.89 0.67
C GLY A 118 17.60 -1.31 1.62
N GLY A 119 18.83 -1.80 1.57
CA GLY A 119 19.90 -1.35 2.47
C GLY A 119 21.29 -1.39 1.83
N GLY A 120 22.10 -0.37 2.11
CA GLY A 120 23.49 -0.26 1.64
C GLY A 120 24.55 -0.56 2.70
N ARG A 121 24.16 -0.75 3.96
CA ARG A 121 25.08 -0.95 5.09
C ARG A 121 25.40 -2.44 5.28
N THR A 122 26.69 -2.74 5.41
CA THR A 122 27.18 -4.07 5.77
C THR A 122 26.76 -4.44 7.19
N GLY A 123 26.29 -5.68 7.40
CA GLY A 123 25.95 -6.21 8.74
C GLY A 123 24.49 -6.05 9.16
N THR A 124 23.62 -5.51 8.32
CA THR A 124 22.17 -5.50 8.53
C THR A 124 21.45 -6.24 7.41
N PHE A 125 20.34 -6.90 7.74
CA PHE A 125 19.48 -7.54 6.74
C PHE A 125 19.00 -6.52 5.70
N GLY A 126 19.03 -6.91 4.43
CA GLY A 126 18.48 -6.15 3.32
C GLY A 126 18.16 -7.08 2.17
N TRP A 127 17.18 -6.70 1.37
CA TRP A 127 16.89 -7.34 0.10
C TRP A 127 17.69 -6.66 -1.00
N ARG A 128 18.40 -7.44 -1.81
CA ARG A 128 19.22 -6.92 -2.91
C ARG A 128 18.40 -6.06 -3.86
N ASP A 129 17.19 -6.49 -4.16
CA ASP A 129 16.29 -5.79 -5.09
C ASP A 129 15.19 -4.99 -4.37
N GLY A 130 15.35 -4.77 -3.07
CA GLY A 130 14.43 -3.98 -2.26
C GLY A 130 14.76 -2.49 -2.20
N ILE A 131 13.79 -1.71 -1.75
CA ILE A 131 13.91 -0.26 -1.48
C ILE A 131 13.53 0.05 -0.04
N SER A 132 13.99 1.19 0.50
CA SER A 132 13.60 1.60 1.86
C SER A 132 12.17 2.17 1.86
N MET A 133 11.18 1.28 1.88
CA MET A 133 9.77 1.66 1.92
C MET A 133 9.42 2.45 3.19
N ARG A 134 10.11 2.18 4.30
CA ARG A 134 9.97 2.97 5.54
C ARG A 134 10.36 4.44 5.36
N SER A 135 11.44 4.71 4.62
CA SER A 135 11.87 6.08 4.35
C SER A 135 10.87 6.78 3.43
N LEU A 136 10.41 6.10 2.37
CA LEU A 136 9.42 6.64 1.45
C LEU A 136 8.07 6.93 2.12
N ASP A 137 7.62 6.04 3.00
CA ASP A 137 6.40 6.22 3.80
C ASP A 137 6.48 7.49 4.66
N ALA A 138 7.54 7.57 5.48
CA ALA A 138 7.68 8.65 6.45
C ALA A 138 7.86 10.03 5.78
N GLU A 139 8.53 10.08 4.62
CA GLU A 139 8.83 11.33 3.94
C GLU A 139 7.72 11.80 3.01
N TYR A 140 6.99 10.87 2.35
CA TYR A 140 6.09 11.23 1.26
C TYR A 140 4.66 10.72 1.45
N ILE A 141 4.46 9.44 1.82
CA ILE A 141 3.13 8.83 1.79
C ILE A 141 2.27 9.24 2.98
N THR A 142 2.73 8.94 4.20
CA THR A 142 1.98 9.27 5.42
C THR A 142 1.69 10.78 5.55
N PRO A 143 2.67 11.68 5.31
CA PRO A 143 2.40 13.12 5.32
C PRO A 143 1.31 13.54 4.33
N THR A 144 1.37 13.04 3.08
CA THR A 144 0.40 13.39 2.04
C THR A 144 -1.00 12.87 2.36
N LEU A 145 -1.14 11.60 2.77
CA LEU A 145 -2.44 11.03 3.13
C LEU A 145 -3.09 11.76 4.32
N ARG A 146 -2.28 12.29 5.25
CA ARG A 146 -2.76 13.09 6.38
C ARG A 146 -3.14 14.51 5.96
N GLU A 147 -2.35 15.14 5.09
CA GLU A 147 -2.60 16.49 4.56
C GLU A 147 -3.97 16.58 3.88
N TYR A 148 -4.32 15.58 3.07
CA TYR A 148 -5.63 15.50 2.40
C TYR A 148 -6.73 14.86 3.27
N GLY A 149 -6.44 14.49 4.53
CA GLY A 149 -7.41 13.87 5.43
C GLY A 149 -7.92 12.49 4.99
N LEU A 150 -7.22 11.82 4.06
CA LEU A 150 -7.64 10.54 3.49
C LEU A 150 -7.46 9.37 4.48
N LEU A 151 -6.48 9.47 5.38
CA LEU A 151 -6.23 8.42 6.36
C LEU A 151 -5.60 8.93 7.66
N ASN A 152 -6.21 8.57 8.79
CA ASN A 152 -5.71 8.89 10.12
C ASN A 152 -4.59 7.91 10.55
N LEU A 153 -3.36 8.21 10.13
CA LEU A 153 -2.15 7.43 10.39
C LEU A 153 -1.31 7.99 11.56
N ASN A 154 -0.44 7.18 12.16
CA ASN A 154 0.56 7.64 13.11
C ASN A 154 1.54 8.61 12.42
N GLN A 155 1.96 9.67 13.10
CA GLN A 155 2.92 10.66 12.57
C GLN A 155 4.25 10.04 12.09
N PHE A 156 4.68 8.94 12.69
CA PHE A 156 5.92 8.24 12.34
C PHE A 156 5.79 7.25 11.18
N GLY A 157 4.63 7.19 10.53
CA GLY A 157 4.35 6.28 9.43
C GLY A 157 3.81 4.91 9.85
N PHE A 158 3.15 4.23 8.93
CA PHE A 158 2.62 2.88 9.16
C PHE A 158 3.72 1.81 9.14
N MET A 159 4.87 2.08 8.51
CA MET A 159 6.03 1.17 8.45
C MET A 159 6.77 0.99 9.80
N MET A 160 6.32 1.67 10.86
CA MET A 160 6.74 1.39 12.25
C MET A 160 6.07 0.13 12.82
N THR A 161 5.11 -0.45 12.11
CA THR A 161 4.40 -1.66 12.51
C THR A 161 5.35 -2.86 12.42
N ARG A 162 5.69 -3.46 13.57
CA ARG A 162 6.65 -4.57 13.66
C ARG A 162 6.33 -5.71 12.68
N THR A 163 5.05 -6.07 12.57
CA THR A 163 4.60 -7.17 11.70
C THR A 163 4.73 -6.86 10.21
N LEU A 164 4.74 -5.59 9.79
CA LEU A 164 5.04 -5.20 8.40
C LEU A 164 6.54 -5.17 8.12
N ALA A 165 7.37 -5.17 9.16
CA ALA A 165 8.82 -5.10 9.07
C ALA A 165 9.49 -6.46 9.26
N GLU A 166 8.81 -7.58 9.07
CA GLU A 166 9.43 -8.91 9.16
C GLU A 166 10.27 -9.19 7.91
N ASN A 167 11.33 -10.00 8.03
CA ASN A 167 12.28 -10.28 6.95
C ASN A 167 11.72 -11.31 5.93
N TYR A 168 10.48 -11.13 5.49
CA TYR A 168 9.83 -11.94 4.46
C TYR A 168 9.40 -11.04 3.30
N PRO A 169 9.44 -11.56 2.06
CA PRO A 169 8.79 -10.89 0.94
C PRO A 169 7.28 -10.84 1.18
N TYR A 170 6.63 -9.74 0.80
CA TYR A 170 5.17 -9.66 0.83
C TYR A 170 4.57 -10.58 -0.25
N SER A 171 4.39 -11.84 0.11
CA SER A 171 3.72 -12.86 -0.69
C SER A 171 2.57 -13.48 0.12
N ARG A 172 1.78 -14.35 -0.50
CA ARG A 172 0.70 -15.09 0.19
C ARG A 172 1.19 -15.80 1.47
N HIS A 173 2.48 -16.17 1.52
CA HIS A 173 3.15 -16.80 2.67
C HIS A 173 3.81 -15.85 3.66
N TYR A 174 3.50 -14.54 3.60
CA TYR A 174 4.00 -13.58 4.57
C TYR A 174 3.50 -13.94 5.99
N LYS A 175 4.38 -14.47 6.85
CA LYS A 175 3.95 -15.17 8.08
C LYS A 175 3.45 -14.27 9.20
N ALA A 176 3.71 -12.96 9.14
CA ALA A 176 3.36 -12.08 10.23
C ALA A 176 1.83 -11.95 10.36
N GLU A 177 1.35 -11.97 11.60
CA GLU A 177 -0.05 -11.71 11.91
C GLU A 177 -0.33 -10.22 11.70
N ILE A 178 -1.20 -9.90 10.73
CA ILE A 178 -1.61 -8.53 10.44
C ILE A 178 -3.12 -8.45 10.58
N LYS A 179 -3.59 -7.53 11.42
CA LYS A 179 -5.02 -7.25 11.58
C LYS A 179 -5.52 -6.38 10.42
N GLY A 180 -6.67 -6.76 9.86
CA GLY A 180 -7.30 -6.07 8.73
C GLY A 180 -7.37 -6.94 7.48
N PRO A 181 -7.64 -6.36 6.30
CA PRO A 181 -7.84 -7.07 5.04
C PRO A 181 -6.52 -7.57 4.41
N ARG A 182 -5.81 -8.44 5.15
CA ARG A 182 -4.51 -8.99 4.75
C ARG A 182 -4.60 -9.79 3.44
N ALA A 183 -5.66 -10.57 3.26
CA ALA A 183 -5.83 -11.41 2.08
C ALA A 183 -5.95 -10.56 0.81
N GLN A 184 -6.80 -9.55 0.84
CA GLN A 184 -7.00 -8.59 -0.24
C GLN A 184 -5.72 -7.85 -0.55
N TRP A 185 -5.01 -7.35 0.48
CA TRP A 185 -3.74 -6.67 0.31
C TRP A 185 -2.70 -7.56 -0.40
N LEU A 186 -2.49 -8.80 0.06
CA LEU A 186 -1.52 -9.70 -0.56
C LEU A 186 -1.89 -10.07 -2.00
N GLN A 187 -3.18 -10.22 -2.28
CA GLN A 187 -3.66 -10.48 -3.64
C GLN A 187 -3.43 -9.27 -4.56
N LEU A 188 -3.67 -8.05 -4.08
CA LEU A 188 -3.34 -6.83 -4.82
C LEU A 188 -1.83 -6.71 -5.09
N VAL A 189 -0.99 -7.04 -4.10
CA VAL A 189 0.47 -7.08 -4.31
C VAL A 189 0.83 -8.07 -5.41
N ASP A 190 0.20 -9.26 -5.45
CA ASP A 190 0.45 -10.23 -6.52
C ASP A 190 0.07 -9.66 -7.90
N LEU A 191 -1.14 -9.13 -8.06
CA LEU A 191 -1.66 -8.62 -9.33
C LEU A 191 -0.86 -7.41 -9.85
N ILE A 192 -0.47 -6.51 -8.95
CA ILE A 192 0.31 -5.32 -9.31
C ILE A 192 1.75 -5.69 -9.65
N ASP A 193 2.34 -6.64 -8.92
CA ASP A 193 3.74 -7.03 -9.14
C ASP A 193 3.89 -7.89 -10.41
N SER A 194 2.88 -8.69 -10.78
CA SER A 194 2.83 -9.44 -12.05
C SER A 194 2.44 -8.58 -13.26
N GLY A 195 1.89 -7.38 -13.04
CA GLY A 195 1.39 -6.50 -14.10
C GLY A 195 -0.02 -6.84 -14.60
N GLU A 196 -0.73 -7.74 -13.93
CA GLU A 196 -2.14 -8.06 -14.22
C GLU A 196 -3.10 -6.94 -13.82
N LEU A 197 -2.68 -6.08 -12.88
CA LEU A 197 -3.39 -4.87 -12.49
C LEU A 197 -2.48 -3.65 -12.64
N ASP A 198 -2.91 -2.68 -13.46
CA ASP A 198 -2.21 -1.41 -13.59
C ASP A 198 -2.18 -0.65 -12.26
N ALA A 199 -0.97 -0.25 -11.86
CA ALA A 199 -0.73 0.31 -10.53
C ALA A 199 -1.27 1.73 -10.38
N GLU A 200 -1.26 2.53 -11.45
CA GLU A 200 -1.76 3.91 -11.42
C GLU A 200 -3.29 3.91 -11.38
N THR A 201 -3.94 3.11 -12.23
CA THR A 201 -5.39 2.89 -12.20
C THR A 201 -5.84 2.39 -10.83
N ALA A 202 -5.19 1.38 -10.28
CA ALA A 202 -5.51 0.88 -8.95
C ALA A 202 -5.33 1.94 -7.86
N LEU A 203 -4.29 2.78 -7.96
CA LEU A 203 -4.05 3.88 -7.02
C LEU A 203 -5.16 4.94 -7.09
N ARG A 204 -5.57 5.34 -8.30
CA ARG A 204 -6.65 6.33 -8.50
C ARG A 204 -7.97 5.84 -7.91
N VAL A 205 -8.35 4.59 -8.19
CA VAL A 205 -9.53 3.96 -7.59
C VAL A 205 -9.44 3.93 -6.06
N LEU A 206 -8.28 3.54 -5.52
CA LEU A 206 -8.06 3.48 -4.07
C LEU A 206 -8.19 4.87 -3.43
N VAL A 207 -7.58 5.90 -4.01
CA VAL A 207 -7.64 7.30 -3.52
C VAL A 207 -9.06 7.83 -3.55
N ALA A 208 -9.79 7.63 -4.64
CA ALA A 208 -11.18 8.06 -4.77
C ALA A 208 -12.08 7.44 -3.69
N ARG A 209 -11.90 6.15 -3.41
CA ARG A 209 -12.62 5.48 -2.31
C ARG A 209 -12.27 6.05 -0.95
N LEU A 210 -11.00 6.41 -0.71
CA LEU A 210 -10.60 7.04 0.55
C LEU A 210 -11.20 8.44 0.69
N ALA A 211 -11.25 9.21 -0.39
CA ALA A 211 -11.88 10.53 -0.42
C ALA A 211 -13.38 10.44 -0.09
N ASN A 212 -14.12 9.59 -0.81
CA ASN A 212 -15.54 9.35 -0.57
C ASN A 212 -15.84 8.94 0.88
N ARG A 213 -14.97 8.10 1.46
CA ARG A 213 -15.08 7.70 2.86
C ARG A 213 -14.80 8.86 3.83
N ALA A 214 -13.78 9.67 3.54
CA ALA A 214 -13.44 10.82 4.36
C ALA A 214 -14.57 11.86 4.37
N ASP A 215 -15.20 12.12 3.21
CA ASP A 215 -16.29 13.07 3.11
C ASP A 215 -17.59 12.56 3.73
N ALA A 216 -17.92 11.28 3.55
CA ALA A 216 -19.02 10.65 4.27
C ALA A 216 -18.84 10.75 5.80
N PHE A 217 -17.60 10.58 6.28
CA PHE A 217 -17.30 10.74 7.70
C PHE A 217 -17.48 12.18 8.19
N LYS A 218 -17.00 13.18 7.43
CA LYS A 218 -17.21 14.60 7.76
C LYS A 218 -18.70 14.94 7.83
N GLY A 219 -19.48 14.52 6.84
CA GLY A 219 -20.93 14.76 6.82
C GLY A 219 -21.66 14.16 8.04
N LEU A 220 -21.29 12.95 8.47
CA LEU A 220 -21.84 12.34 9.68
C LEU A 220 -21.41 13.08 10.96
N ALA A 221 -20.15 13.56 11.01
CA ALA A 221 -19.65 14.34 12.14
C ALA A 221 -20.39 15.68 12.28
N ASP A 222 -20.60 16.39 11.17
CA ASP A 222 -21.31 17.66 11.14
C ASP A 222 -22.78 17.50 11.56
N GLN A 223 -23.45 16.45 11.07
CA GLN A 223 -24.82 16.12 11.50
C GLN A 223 -24.89 15.82 13.00
N THR A 224 -23.92 15.07 13.52
CA THR A 224 -23.86 14.73 14.96
C THR A 224 -23.67 15.99 15.81
N LEU A 225 -22.78 16.90 15.41
CA LEU A 225 -22.58 18.17 16.09
C LEU A 225 -23.87 19.02 16.11
N GLN A 226 -24.56 19.11 14.96
CA GLN A 226 -25.84 19.81 14.88
C GLN A 226 -26.91 19.21 15.82
N PHE A 227 -26.99 17.88 15.93
CA PHE A 227 -27.92 17.24 16.86
C PHE A 227 -27.59 17.57 18.32
N VAL A 228 -26.31 17.59 18.69
CA VAL A 228 -25.87 17.94 20.05
C VAL A 228 -26.20 19.39 20.36
N ASP A 229 -25.92 20.32 19.44
CA ASP A 229 -26.21 21.74 19.62
C ASP A 229 -27.72 21.99 19.77
N CYS A 230 -28.55 21.33 18.96
CA CYS A 230 -30.01 21.40 19.08
C CYS A 230 -30.53 20.81 20.40
N ALA A 231 -29.94 19.70 20.88
CA ALA A 231 -30.34 19.08 22.13
C ALA A 231 -30.01 19.96 23.35
N ILE A 232 -28.82 20.58 23.35
CA ILE A 232 -28.41 21.51 24.41
C ILE A 232 -29.31 22.76 24.41
N ALA A 233 -29.64 23.29 23.23
CA ALA A 233 -30.53 24.46 23.11
C ALA A 233 -32.00 24.18 23.47
N SER A 234 -32.43 22.91 23.51
CA SER A 234 -33.78 22.51 23.93
C SER A 234 -33.92 22.22 25.42
N ASP A 235 -32.81 22.12 26.15
CA ASP A 235 -32.76 21.90 27.61
C ASP A 235 -32.53 23.22 28.41
N GLU A 236 -32.36 24.37 27.72
CA GLU A 236 -32.35 25.74 28.27
C GLU A 236 -33.71 26.44 28.12
#